data_AF-A0A849CQH5-F1
#
_entry.id   AF-A0A849CQH5-F1
#
_cell.length_a   1.000
_cell.length_b   1.000
_cell.length_c   1.000
_cell.angle_alpha   90.00
_cell.angle_beta   90.00
_cell.angle_gamma   90.00
#
_symmetry.space_group_name_H-M   'P 1'
#
loop_
_entity.id
_entity.type
_entity.pdbx_description
1 polymer ?
#
loop_
_entity_poly.entity_id
_entity_poly.type
_entity_poly.pdbx_seq_one_letter_code
_entity_poly.pdbx_strand_id
1 'polypeptide(L)'
;MATQIQTIPYNLQAEQSVLGAIMMDANGQRSAAVFAMLKPESFHMPAHKKIYEEMLFLARNNQPIDLMTVDSRLRAICVIEQIGGMAYLAEMSKNEV
;
A
#
# COMPACT_ATOMS: atom_id res chain seq x y z
N MET A 1 -33.03 -20.36 -5.60
CA MET A 1 -32.15 -20.13 -4.44
C MET A 1 -30.83 -19.58 -4.97
N ALA A 2 -30.69 -18.25 -5.04
CA ALA A 2 -29.44 -17.62 -5.48
C ALA A 2 -28.60 -17.36 -4.22
N THR A 3 -27.43 -18.01 -4.14
CA THR A 3 -26.47 -17.80 -3.06
C THR A 3 -25.91 -16.39 -3.21
N GLN A 4 -26.50 -15.44 -2.50
CA GLN A 4 -25.99 -14.07 -2.41
C GLN A 4 -24.69 -14.11 -1.61
N ILE A 5 -23.56 -14.19 -2.31
CA ILE A 5 -22.24 -14.03 -1.71
C ILE A 5 -22.22 -12.62 -1.14
N GLN A 6 -22.15 -12.51 0.19
CA GLN A 6 -22.05 -11.24 0.89
C GLN A 6 -20.67 -10.66 0.58
N THR A 7 -20.56 -9.93 -0.53
CA THR A 7 -19.32 -9.26 -0.91
C THR A 7 -19.11 -8.11 0.07
N ILE A 8 -18.03 -8.16 0.84
CA ILE A 8 -17.61 -7.02 1.66
C ILE A 8 -17.39 -5.84 0.70
N PRO A 9 -17.98 -4.66 0.94
CA PRO A 9 -17.76 -3.52 0.07
C PRO A 9 -16.27 -3.15 0.10
N TYR A 10 -15.64 -3.13 -1.07
CA TYR A 10 -14.25 -2.71 -1.25
C TYR A 10 -14.19 -1.54 -2.23
N ASN A 11 -13.16 -0.71 -2.10
CA ASN A 11 -12.91 0.40 -3.01
C ASN A 11 -11.41 0.45 -3.34
N LEU A 12 -11.06 -0.02 -4.54
CA LEU A 12 -9.66 -0.05 -4.99
C LEU A 12 -9.05 1.35 -5.07
N GLN A 13 -9.83 2.36 -5.48
CA GLN A 13 -9.36 3.73 -5.56
C GLN A 13 -9.01 4.27 -4.16
N ALA A 14 -9.83 3.95 -3.16
CA ALA A 14 -9.53 4.33 -1.77
C ALA A 14 -8.26 3.65 -1.25
N GLU A 15 -8.06 2.36 -1.56
CA GLU A 15 -6.82 1.65 -1.21
C GLU A 15 -5.58 2.31 -1.85
N GLN A 16 -5.65 2.63 -3.14
CA GLN A 16 -4.59 3.32 -3.87
C GLN A 16 -4.30 4.70 -3.27
N SER A 17 -5.33 5.50 -2.98
CA SER A 17 -5.18 6.82 -2.37
C SER A 17 -4.55 6.75 -0.98
N VAL A 18 -4.91 5.75 -0.15
CA VAL A 18 -4.28 5.56 1.16
C VAL A 18 -2.79 5.22 1.02
N LEU A 19 -2.45 4.26 0.15
CA LEU A 19 -1.05 3.88 -0.07
C LEU A 19 -0.22 5.04 -0.65
N GLY A 20 -0.77 5.76 -1.63
CA GLY A 20 -0.13 6.94 -2.22
C GLY A 20 0.09 8.06 -1.19
N ALA A 21 -0.91 8.33 -0.34
CA ALA A 21 -0.79 9.33 0.72
C ALA A 21 0.28 8.98 1.76
N ILE A 22 0.44 7.69 2.10
CA ILE A 22 1.53 7.23 2.97
C ILE A 22 2.88 7.48 2.30
N MET A 23 3.02 7.17 1.00
CA MET A 23 4.27 7.37 0.24
C MET A 23 4.68 8.83 0.10
N MET A 24 3.73 9.76 0.11
CA MET A 24 4.00 11.20 0.06
C MET A 24 4.50 11.75 1.40
N ASP A 25 4.13 11.13 2.53
CA ASP A 25 4.57 11.55 3.86
C ASP A 25 5.94 10.96 4.22
N ALA A 26 6.98 11.42 3.52
CA ALA A 26 8.36 10.95 3.68
C ALA A 26 8.88 11.06 5.14
N ASN A 27 8.35 12.00 5.93
CA ASN A 27 8.72 12.20 7.34
C ASN A 27 7.92 11.30 8.31
N GLY A 28 6.93 10.56 7.82
CA GLY A 28 6.20 9.52 8.55
C GLY A 28 5.33 9.98 9.72
N GLN A 29 5.08 11.29 9.86
CA GLN A 29 4.31 11.83 10.99
C GLN A 29 2.85 11.41 10.94
N ARG A 30 2.28 11.32 9.74
CA ARG A 30 0.90 10.90 9.47
C ARG A 30 0.81 9.39 9.24
N SER A 31 1.85 8.78 8.65
CA SER A 31 1.86 7.33 8.40
C SER A 31 1.73 6.50 9.69
N ALA A 32 2.30 6.97 10.81
CA ALA A 32 2.20 6.31 12.11
C ALA A 32 0.75 6.13 12.60
N ALA A 33 -0.10 7.14 12.41
CA ALA A 33 -1.53 7.06 12.77
C ALA A 33 -2.26 6.05 11.88
N VAL A 34 -1.94 6.00 10.59
CA VAL A 34 -2.51 5.04 9.65
C VAL A 34 -2.12 3.61 10.02
N PHE A 35 -0.86 3.36 10.36
CA PHE A 35 -0.37 2.05 10.80
C PHE A 35 -1.00 1.57 12.11
N ALA A 36 -1.44 2.48 12.97
CA ALA A 36 -2.16 2.13 14.19
C ALA A 36 -3.63 1.73 13.91
N MET A 37 -4.22 2.23 12.83
CA MET A 37 -5.64 2.01 12.49
C MET A 37 -5.85 0.86 11.51
N LEU A 38 -4.96 0.70 10.53
CA LEU A 38 -5.12 -0.26 9.43
C LEU A 38 -4.20 -1.46 9.58
N LYS A 39 -4.70 -2.63 9.19
CA LYS A 39 -3.92 -3.88 9.12
C LYS A 39 -3.77 -4.29 7.65
N PRO A 40 -2.75 -5.11 7.29
CA PRO A 40 -2.61 -5.63 5.93
C PRO A 40 -3.88 -6.31 5.40
N GLU A 41 -4.64 -6.98 6.28
CA GLU A 41 -5.89 -7.66 5.93
C GLU A 41 -7.04 -6.69 5.58
N SER A 42 -6.89 -5.39 5.83
CA SER A 42 -7.86 -4.37 5.44
C SER A 42 -7.87 -4.10 3.93
N PHE A 43 -6.82 -4.51 3.20
CA PHE A 43 -6.72 -4.35 1.76
C PHE A 43 -7.29 -5.58 1.03
N HIS A 44 -8.22 -5.35 0.12
CA HIS A 44 -8.84 -6.40 -0.68
C HIS A 44 -7.89 -6.91 -1.77
N MET A 45 -7.11 -6.01 -2.38
CA MET A 45 -6.19 -6.39 -3.45
C MET A 45 -4.90 -7.00 -2.88
N PRO A 46 -4.49 -8.21 -3.30
CA PRO A 46 -3.27 -8.85 -2.80
C PRO A 46 -2.00 -8.00 -3.02
N ALA A 47 -1.94 -7.27 -4.13
CA ALA A 47 -0.84 -6.35 -4.41
C ALA A 47 -0.76 -5.22 -3.37
N HIS A 48 -1.89 -4.59 -3.03
CA HIS A 48 -1.96 -3.52 -2.03
C HIS A 48 -1.64 -4.02 -0.63
N LYS A 49 -2.16 -5.19 -0.27
CA LYS A 49 -1.78 -5.88 0.97
C LYS A 49 -0.27 -6.04 1.05
N LYS A 50 0.36 -6.54 -0.01
CA LYS A 50 1.81 -6.78 -0.03
C LYS A 50 2.61 -5.48 0.07
N ILE A 51 2.19 -4.43 -0.63
CA ILE A 51 2.82 -3.11 -0.53
C ILE A 51 2.75 -2.60 0.91
N TYR A 52 1.57 -2.67 1.55
CA TYR A 52 1.38 -2.22 2.92
C TYR A 52 2.21 -3.02 3.94
N GLU A 53 2.34 -4.34 3.76
CA GLU A 53 3.23 -5.18 4.58
C GLU A 53 4.68 -4.70 4.52
N GLU A 54 5.18 -4.38 3.33
CA GLU A 54 6.55 -3.89 3.18
C GLU A 54 6.71 -2.46 3.72
N MET A 55 5.69 -1.61 3.62
CA MET A 55 5.69 -0.30 4.28
C MET A 55 5.79 -0.43 5.81
N LEU A 56 5.02 -1.34 6.41
CA LEU A 56 5.12 -1.64 7.84
C LEU A 56 6.50 -2.16 8.23
N PHE A 57 7.11 -3.00 7.38
CA PHE A 57 8.47 -3.45 7.60
C PHE A 57 9.45 -2.27 7.62
N LEU A 58 9.38 -1.38 6.63
CA LEU A 58 10.25 -0.20 6.57
C LEU A 58 10.06 0.70 7.81
N ALA A 59 8.81 0.96 8.19
CA ALA A 59 8.46 1.72 9.39
C ALA A 59 9.10 1.14 10.66
N ARG A 60 8.99 -0.18 10.85
CA ARG A 60 9.58 -0.89 12.01
C ARG A 60 11.10 -0.83 12.06
N ASN A 61 11.74 -0.66 10.91
CA ASN A 61 13.19 -0.52 10.80
C ASN A 61 13.65 0.95 10.79
N ASN A 62 12.75 1.90 11.12
CA ASN A 62 13.01 3.34 11.06
C ASN A 62 13.53 3.80 9.69
N GLN A 63 13.07 3.15 8.62
CA GLN A 63 13.37 3.55 7.24
C GLN A 63 12.25 4.45 6.72
N PRO A 64 12.59 5.42 5.85
CA PRO A 64 11.58 6.24 5.17
C PRO A 64 10.66 5.36 4.32
N ILE A 65 9.43 5.81 4.14
CA ILE A 65 8.37 5.05 3.45
C ILE A 65 7.92 5.81 2.21
N ASP A 66 8.87 6.42 1.49
CA ASP A 66 8.62 7.11 0.23
C ASP A 66 8.59 6.12 -0.95
N LEU A 67 8.13 6.62 -2.10
CA LEU A 67 8.01 5.84 -3.34
C LEU A 67 9.30 5.11 -3.74
N MET A 68 10.46 5.76 -3.66
CA MET A 68 11.74 5.15 -4.06
C MET A 68 12.17 4.07 -3.07
N THR A 69 11.99 4.31 -1.78
CA THR A 69 12.35 3.33 -0.75
C THR A 69 11.45 2.09 -0.82
N VAL A 70 10.16 2.28 -1.05
CA VAL A 70 9.19 1.20 -1.23
C VAL A 70 9.48 0.40 -2.50
N ASP A 71 9.72 1.05 -3.66
CA ASP A 71 10.13 0.37 -4.90
C ASP A 71 11.41 -0.46 -4.69
N SER A 72 12.43 0.14 -4.07
CA SER A 72 13.70 -0.53 -3.79
C SER A 72 13.51 -1.78 -2.92
N ARG A 73 12.64 -1.69 -1.90
CA ARG A 73 12.31 -2.82 -1.04
C ARG A 73 11.61 -3.93 -1.81
N LEU A 74 10.61 -3.60 -2.62
CA LEU A 74 9.83 -4.56 -3.39
C LEU A 74 10.68 -5.24 -4.47
N ARG A 75 11.67 -4.54 -5.04
CA ARG A 75 12.72 -5.11 -5.90
C ARG A 75 13.62 -6.06 -5.14
N ALA A 76 14.09 -5.69 -3.95
CA ALA A 76 15.00 -6.50 -3.15
C ALA A 76 14.42 -7.87 -2.78
N ILE A 77 13.08 -7.96 -2.67
CA ILE A 77 12.37 -9.22 -2.40
C ILE A 77 11.75 -9.86 -3.67
N CYS A 78 12.07 -9.34 -4.86
CA CYS A 78 11.62 -9.85 -6.16
C CYS A 78 10.09 -9.91 -6.35
N VAL A 79 9.33 -9.01 -5.72
CA VAL A 79 7.85 -8.97 -5.87
C VAL A 79 7.34 -7.79 -6.70
N ILE A 80 8.21 -6.84 -7.07
CA ILE A 80 7.84 -5.63 -7.83
C ILE A 80 7.07 -5.93 -9.12
N GLU A 81 7.45 -7.00 -9.84
CA GLU A 81 6.78 -7.39 -11.09
C GLU A 81 5.36 -7.93 -10.83
N GLN A 82 5.15 -8.59 -9.67
CA GLN A 82 3.85 -9.18 -9.31
C GLN A 82 2.81 -8.13 -8.95
N ILE A 83 3.26 -6.91 -8.60
CA ILE A 83 2.39 -5.80 -8.23
C ILE A 83 2.18 -4.78 -9.37
N GLY A 84 2.67 -5.07 -10.58
CA GLY A 84 2.54 -4.16 -11.74
C GLY A 84 3.72 -3.21 -11.96
N GLY A 85 4.81 -3.40 -11.22
CA GLY A 85 6.05 -2.65 -11.41
C GLY A 85 6.04 -1.24 -10.83
N MET A 86 7.13 -0.50 -11.10
CA MET A 86 7.29 0.89 -10.66
C MET A 86 6.22 1.82 -11.23
N ALA A 87 5.74 1.54 -12.44
CA ALA A 87 4.69 2.33 -13.07
C ALA A 87 3.41 2.33 -12.23
N TYR A 88 3.00 1.17 -11.72
CA TYR A 88 1.82 1.05 -10.87
C TYR A 88 2.00 1.79 -9.52
N LEU A 89 3.17 1.66 -8.88
CA LEU A 89 3.49 2.42 -7.67
C LEU A 89 3.42 3.94 -7.91
N ALA A 90 3.93 4.41 -9.05
CA ALA A 90 3.89 5.81 -9.42
C ALA A 90 2.46 6.30 -9.73
N GLU A 91 1.62 5.47 -10.36
CA GLU A 91 0.20 5.79 -10.57
C GLU A 91 -0.55 5.93 -9.25
N MET A 92 -0.33 5.01 -8.29
CA MET A 92 -0.93 5.12 -6.95
C MET A 92 -0.51 6.38 -6.22
N SER A 93 0.75 6.80 -6.35
CA SER A 93 1.25 8.03 -5.76
C SER A 93 0.71 9.29 -6.46
N LYS A 94 0.23 9.20 -7.70
CA LYS A 94 -0.27 10.34 -8.48
C LYS A 94 -1.77 10.56 -8.40
N ASN A 95 -2.52 9.59 -7.87
CA ASN A 95 -3.98 9.64 -7.85
C ASN A 95 -4.46 10.65 -6.79
N GLU A 96 -4.28 11.93 -7.11
CA GLU A 96 -4.82 13.07 -6.38
C GLU A 96 -6.33 13.10 -6.61
N VAL A 97 -7.07 13.16 -5.50
CA VAL A 97 -8.50 13.48 -5.48
C VAL A 97 -8.65 14.91 -5.04
#